data_AF-A0A2M9LFA0-F1
#
_entry.id   AF-A0A2M9LFA0-F1
#
_cell.length_a   1.000
_cell.length_b   1.000
_cell.length_c   1.000
_cell.angle_alpha   90.00
_cell.angle_beta   90.00
_cell.angle_gamma   90.00
#
_symmetry.space_group_name_H-M   'P 1'
#
loop_
_entity.id
_entity.type
_entity.pdbx_description
1 polymer ?
#
loop_
_entity_poly.entity_id
_entity_poly.type
_entity_poly.pdbx_seq_one_letter_code
_entity_poly.pdbx_strand_id
1 'polypeptide(L)'
;MQVAESEARGREVLHAVVSVTGLSLWHSKLLLDSAPATVLEKGPFAEAVAAARRLQEVGVPATVRCTWCDRAVPRDGTPLDPGPCASRHWPTAHCRANSLTSCDCGFCRACGPVYFTR
;
A
#
# COMPACT_ATOMS: atom_id res chain seq x y z
N MET A 1 15.71 20.59 30.04
CA MET A 1 15.63 20.75 28.58
C MET A 1 15.29 19.40 27.99
N GLN A 2 14.03 19.19 27.61
CA GLN A 2 13.56 17.92 27.04
C GLN A 2 13.42 18.12 25.53
N VAL A 3 14.36 17.56 24.79
CA VAL A 3 14.25 17.38 23.33
C VAL A 3 14.54 15.90 23.14
N ALA A 4 13.52 15.07 23.01
CA ALA A 4 13.75 13.63 22.88
C ALA A 4 12.66 12.92 22.07
N GLU A 5 11.39 13.02 22.48
CA GLU A 5 10.36 12.19 21.87
C GLU A 5 9.96 12.63 20.45
N SER A 6 9.85 13.93 20.19
CA SER A 6 9.46 14.41 18.84
C SER A 6 10.56 14.21 17.80
N GLU A 7 11.83 14.44 18.17
CA GLU A 7 12.98 14.21 17.28
C GLU A 7 13.28 12.73 17.09
N ALA A 8 13.18 11.90 18.14
CA ALA A 8 13.35 10.45 18.01
C ALA A 8 12.27 9.86 17.11
N ARG A 9 11.00 10.24 17.32
CA ARG A 9 9.89 9.76 16.50
C ARG A 9 9.98 10.26 15.06
N GLY A 10 10.43 11.49 14.84
CA GLY A 10 10.69 12.02 13.49
C GLY A 10 11.76 11.22 12.74
N ARG A 11 12.83 10.80 13.42
CA ARG A 11 13.85 9.93 12.81
C ARG A 11 13.32 8.53 12.52
N GLU A 12 12.57 7.92 13.44
CA GLU A 12 11.97 6.59 13.23
C GLU A 12 11.05 6.58 12.00
N VAL A 13 10.21 7.60 11.86
CA VAL A 13 9.35 7.79 10.69
C VAL A 13 10.18 7.90 9.41
N LEU A 14 11.22 8.74 9.41
CA LEU A 14 12.08 8.93 8.23
C LEU A 14 12.79 7.63 7.83
N HIS A 15 13.31 6.87 8.79
CA HIS A 15 13.94 5.57 8.53
C HIS A 15 12.95 4.52 8.02
N ALA A 16 11.72 4.51 8.51
CA ALA A 16 10.68 3.62 8.00
C ALA A 16 10.36 3.93 6.52
N VAL A 17 10.26 5.21 6.15
CA VAL A 17 10.04 5.62 4.76
C VAL A 17 11.22 5.23 3.87
N VAL A 18 12.47 5.44 4.31
CA VAL A 18 13.66 4.98 3.58
C VAL A 18 13.62 3.46 3.37
N SER A 19 13.30 2.69 4.42
CA SER A 19 13.24 1.23 4.34
C SER A 19 12.17 0.73 3.36
N VAL A 20 11.04 1.43 3.27
CA VAL A 20 9.93 1.05 2.38
C VAL A 20 10.17 1.49 0.94
N THR A 21 10.76 2.67 0.72
CA THR A 21 10.89 3.29 -0.61
C THR A 21 12.24 3.04 -1.29
N GLY A 22 13.29 2.73 -0.51
CA GLY A 22 14.67 2.72 -0.98
C GLY A 22 15.22 4.11 -1.34
N LEU A 23 14.48 5.19 -1.08
CA LEU A 23 14.92 6.56 -1.36
C LEU A 23 16.01 7.01 -0.38
N SER A 24 16.77 8.04 -0.78
CA SER A 24 17.70 8.70 0.15
C SER A 24 16.93 9.45 1.24
N LEU A 25 17.58 9.69 2.38
CA LEU A 25 17.00 10.46 3.51
C LEU A 25 16.40 11.80 3.07
N TRP A 26 17.06 12.51 2.16
CA TRP A 26 16.57 13.78 1.62
C TRP A 26 15.26 13.59 0.83
N HIS A 27 15.21 12.63 -0.09
CA HIS A 27 14.00 12.36 -0.88
C HIS A 27 12.86 11.80 -0.01
N SER A 28 13.17 10.97 1.00
CA SER A 28 12.17 10.49 1.96
C SER A 28 11.61 11.61 2.82
N LYS A 29 12.44 12.59 3.21
CA LYS A 29 11.97 13.79 3.91
C LYS A 29 11.07 14.64 3.02
N LEU A 30 11.49 14.90 1.77
CA LEU A 30 10.68 15.62 0.80
C LEU A 30 9.33 14.94 0.56
N LEU A 31 9.31 13.61 0.50
CA LEU A 31 8.09 12.81 0.34
C LEU A 31 7.13 12.98 1.54
N LEU A 32 7.66 12.97 2.76
CA LEU A 32 6.89 13.19 3.99
C LEU A 32 6.30 14.61 4.04
N ASP A 33 7.10 15.61 3.67
CA ASP A 33 6.67 17.02 3.65
C ASP A 33 5.63 17.30 2.55
N SER A 34 5.56 16.43 1.53
CA SER A 34 4.63 16.51 0.40
C SER A 34 3.35 15.68 0.60
N ALA A 35 3.05 15.24 1.82
CA ALA A 35 1.87 14.42 2.08
C ALA A 35 0.57 15.14 1.67
N PRO A 36 -0.39 14.44 1.02
CA PRO A 36 -0.40 13.00 0.70
C PRO A 36 0.49 12.65 -0.51
N ALA A 37 1.31 11.61 -0.37
CA ALA A 37 2.22 11.15 -1.42
C ALA A 37 2.17 9.62 -1.64
N THR A 38 2.44 9.18 -2.87
CA THR A 38 2.54 7.77 -3.23
C THR A 38 3.90 7.23 -2.81
N VAL A 39 3.91 6.27 -1.88
CA VAL A 39 5.15 5.69 -1.32
C VAL A 39 5.62 4.47 -2.12
N LEU A 40 4.69 3.69 -2.67
CA LEU A 40 4.97 2.58 -3.58
C LEU A 40 3.99 2.66 -4.75
N GLU A 41 4.53 2.86 -5.95
CA GLU A 41 3.68 3.08 -7.13
C GLU A 41 3.14 1.78 -7.72
N LYS A 42 3.98 0.74 -7.83
CA LYS A 42 3.64 -0.54 -8.47
C LYS A 42 4.41 -1.68 -7.83
N GLY A 43 3.69 -2.70 -7.37
CA GLY A 43 4.30 -3.90 -6.81
C GLY A 43 3.24 -4.93 -6.42
N PRO A 44 3.67 -6.17 -6.10
CA PRO A 44 2.80 -7.17 -5.50
C PRO A 44 2.10 -6.59 -4.28
N PHE A 45 0.80 -6.85 -4.14
CA PHE A 45 0.03 -6.30 -3.02
C PHE A 45 0.55 -6.74 -1.65
N ALA A 46 1.11 -7.95 -1.53
CA ALA A 46 1.67 -8.41 -0.27
C ALA A 46 2.77 -7.46 0.21
N GLU A 47 3.59 -6.95 -0.71
CA GLU A 47 4.61 -5.94 -0.42
C GLU A 47 3.97 -4.59 -0.07
N ALA A 48 2.95 -4.16 -0.82
CA ALA A 48 2.23 -2.92 -0.53
C ALA A 48 1.56 -2.93 0.86
N VAL A 49 0.97 -4.06 1.26
CA VAL A 49 0.39 -4.23 2.61
C VAL A 49 1.47 -4.30 3.68
N ALA A 50 2.56 -5.03 3.45
CA ALA A 50 3.68 -5.09 4.39
C ALA A 50 4.30 -3.69 4.62
N ALA A 51 4.51 -2.94 3.54
CA ALA A 51 4.97 -1.56 3.57
C ALA A 51 4.00 -0.64 4.35
N ALA A 52 2.71 -0.70 4.03
CA ALA A 52 1.69 0.07 4.73
C ALA A 52 1.67 -0.27 6.23
N ARG A 53 1.83 -1.54 6.62
CA ARG A 53 1.92 -1.95 8.03
C ARG A 53 3.13 -1.34 8.73
N ARG A 54 4.32 -1.43 8.13
CA ARG A 54 5.56 -0.86 8.69
C ARG A 54 5.45 0.65 8.94
N LEU A 55 4.87 1.39 8.00
CA LEU A 55 4.64 2.83 8.16
C LEU A 55 3.63 3.12 9.28
N GLN A 56 2.58 2.31 9.36
CA GLN A 56 1.56 2.41 10.40
C GLN A 56 2.11 2.20 11.81
N GLU A 57 3.00 1.23 11.99
CA GLU A 57 3.60 0.86 13.29
C GLU A 57 4.38 2.04 13.89
N VAL A 58 4.98 2.89 13.06
CA VAL A 58 5.65 4.13 13.49
C VAL A 58 4.71 5.34 13.55
N GLY A 59 3.41 5.15 13.27
CA GLY A 59 2.36 6.17 13.36
C GLY A 59 2.16 7.01 12.09
N VAL A 60 2.66 6.57 10.95
CA VAL A 60 2.39 7.21 9.65
C VAL A 60 1.10 6.61 9.07
N PRO A 61 0.04 7.42 8.86
CA PRO A 61 -1.16 6.94 8.17
C PRO A 61 -0.82 6.48 6.76
N ALA A 62 -1.11 5.20 6.44
CA ALA A 62 -0.81 4.62 5.13
C ALA A 62 -1.97 3.79 4.62
N THR A 63 -2.40 4.07 3.38
CA THR A 63 -3.50 3.37 2.70
C THR A 63 -2.98 2.70 1.44
N VAL A 64 -3.35 1.44 1.23
CA VAL A 64 -3.07 0.72 -0.02
C VAL A 64 -4.19 1.02 -1.01
N ARG A 65 -3.86 1.44 -2.22
CA ARG A 65 -4.82 1.68 -3.30
C ARG A 65 -4.61 0.70 -4.44
N CYS A 66 -5.71 0.24 -5.02
CA CYS A 66 -5.68 -0.55 -6.24
C CYS A 66 -5.33 0.37 -7.41
N THR A 67 -4.20 0.15 -8.08
CA THR A 67 -3.78 0.96 -9.23
C THR A 67 -4.70 0.85 -10.46
N TRP A 68 -5.67 -0.07 -10.45
CA TRP A 68 -6.64 -0.25 -11.54
C TRP A 68 -7.94 0.52 -11.37
N CYS A 69 -8.41 0.69 -10.14
CA CYS A 69 -9.69 1.35 -9.86
C CYS A 69 -9.60 2.41 -8.78
N ASP A 70 -8.39 2.71 -8.31
CA ASP A 70 -8.07 3.76 -7.36
C ASP A 70 -8.72 3.64 -5.98
N ARG A 71 -9.52 2.59 -5.75
CA ARG A 71 -10.14 2.29 -4.46
C ARG A 71 -9.11 1.84 -3.43
N ALA A 72 -9.29 2.30 -2.19
CA ALA A 72 -8.50 1.87 -1.04
C ALA A 72 -8.84 0.42 -0.67
N VAL A 73 -7.84 -0.45 -0.56
CA VAL A 73 -8.04 -1.87 -0.24
C VAL A 73 -7.88 -2.10 1.26
N PRO A 74 -8.80 -2.86 1.90
CA PRO A 74 -8.67 -3.28 3.30
C PRO A 74 -7.36 -4.03 3.56
N ARG A 75 -6.75 -3.81 4.73
CA ARG A 75 -5.42 -4.37 5.08
C ARG A 75 -5.44 -5.85 5.43
N ASP A 76 -6.58 -6.34 5.84
CA ASP A 76 -6.89 -7.75 6.03
C ASP A 76 -7.07 -8.49 4.70
N GLY A 77 -6.98 -7.77 3.58
CA GLY A 77 -7.19 -8.33 2.25
C GLY A 77 -8.65 -8.65 1.98
N THR A 78 -9.58 -8.21 2.86
CA THR A 78 -11.00 -8.42 2.66
C THR A 78 -11.43 -7.72 1.37
N PRO A 79 -12.21 -8.41 0.51
CA PRO A 79 -12.87 -7.80 -0.62
C PRO A 79 -13.52 -6.46 -0.25
N LEU A 80 -13.25 -5.40 -1.03
CA LEU A 80 -14.18 -4.28 -1.05
C LEU A 80 -15.49 -4.74 -1.69
N ASP A 81 -16.58 -4.09 -1.28
CA ASP A 81 -17.94 -4.33 -1.75
C ASP A 81 -17.99 -4.57 -3.30
N PRO A 82 -18.69 -5.64 -3.78
CA PRO A 82 -18.89 -6.08 -5.17
C PRO A 82 -19.15 -5.07 -6.28
N GLY A 83 -19.21 -3.76 -6.01
CA GLY A 83 -19.37 -2.76 -7.04
C GLY A 83 -18.43 -3.07 -8.22
N PRO A 84 -18.94 -3.07 -9.47
CA PRO A 84 -18.15 -3.46 -10.63
C PRO A 84 -16.88 -2.63 -10.62
N CYS A 85 -15.74 -3.31 -10.60
CA CYS A 85 -14.49 -2.59 -10.69
C CYS A 85 -14.47 -1.90 -12.07
N ALA A 86 -14.62 -0.58 -12.09
CA ALA A 86 -14.70 0.24 -13.30
C ALA A 86 -13.30 0.47 -13.93
N SER A 87 -12.43 -0.54 -13.87
CA SER A 87 -11.16 -0.47 -14.59
C SER A 87 -11.47 -0.38 -16.08
N ARG A 88 -11.15 0.77 -16.68
CA ARG A 88 -11.29 1.00 -18.13
C ARG A 88 -10.36 0.14 -18.99
N HIS A 89 -9.45 -0.62 -18.38
CA HIS A 89 -8.36 -1.30 -19.06
C HIS A 89 -8.26 -2.79 -18.77
N TRP A 90 -8.94 -3.30 -17.74
CA TRP A 90 -8.76 -4.69 -17.28
C TRP A 90 -10.07 -5.32 -16.79
N PRO A 91 -10.25 -6.65 -16.98
CA PRO A 91 -11.40 -7.38 -16.47
C PRO A 91 -11.53 -7.24 -14.95
N THR A 92 -12.77 -7.28 -14.44
CA THR A 92 -13.09 -7.20 -13.01
C THR A 92 -12.33 -8.23 -12.18
N ALA A 93 -12.11 -9.43 -12.73
CA ALA A 93 -11.36 -10.51 -12.07
C ALA A 93 -9.89 -10.17 -11.73
N HIS A 94 -9.31 -9.16 -12.37
CA HIS A 94 -7.93 -8.71 -12.10
C HIS A 94 -7.88 -7.62 -11.02
N CYS A 95 -9.05 -7.09 -10.65
CA CYS A 95 -9.16 -6.00 -9.71
C CYS A 95 -9.27 -6.53 -8.29
N ARG A 96 -8.24 -6.29 -7.49
CA ARG A 96 -8.21 -6.77 -6.10
C ARG A 96 -9.24 -6.11 -5.18
N ALA A 97 -9.76 -4.94 -5.56
CA ALA A 97 -10.92 -4.33 -4.92
C ALA A 97 -12.26 -5.04 -5.27
N ASN A 98 -12.23 -6.06 -6.13
CA ASN A 98 -13.39 -6.82 -6.54
C ASN A 98 -13.04 -8.32 -6.53
N SER A 99 -12.59 -8.81 -5.37
CA SER A 99 -12.14 -10.19 -5.15
C SER A 99 -13.29 -11.21 -5.10
N LEU A 100 -14.31 -11.05 -5.94
CA LEU A 100 -15.39 -12.02 -6.14
C LEU A 100 -15.16 -12.94 -7.34
N THR A 101 -14.17 -12.64 -8.19
CA THR A 101 -13.84 -13.47 -9.35
C THR A 101 -12.40 -13.95 -9.26
N SER A 102 -12.20 -15.26 -9.10
CA SER A 102 -10.86 -15.86 -9.13
C SER A 102 -10.37 -15.98 -10.57
N CYS A 103 -9.25 -15.33 -10.89
CA CYS A 103 -8.48 -15.58 -12.11
C CYS A 103 -7.15 -16.24 -11.71
N ASP A 104 -6.77 -17.33 -12.37
CA ASP A 104 -5.56 -18.10 -12.08
C ASP A 104 -4.40 -17.80 -13.04
N CYS A 105 -4.51 -16.74 -13.84
CA CYS A 105 -3.48 -16.32 -14.77
C CYS A 105 -2.18 -15.92 -14.04
N GLY A 106 -1.04 -15.99 -14.75
CA GLY A 106 0.27 -15.70 -14.16
C GLY A 106 0.35 -14.32 -13.49
N PHE A 107 -0.37 -13.33 -14.02
CA PHE A 107 -0.45 -12.00 -13.43
C PHE A 107 -1.17 -11.99 -12.07
N CYS A 108 -2.32 -12.67 -11.96
CA CYS A 108 -3.04 -12.81 -10.71
C CYS A 108 -2.28 -13.69 -9.70
N ARG A 109 -1.49 -14.67 -10.16
CA ARG A 109 -0.58 -15.43 -9.29
C ARG A 109 0.55 -14.57 -8.72
N ALA A 110 1.12 -13.68 -9.53
CA ALA A 110 2.27 -12.86 -9.13
C ALA A 110 1.86 -11.65 -8.27
N CYS A 111 0.74 -10.99 -8.61
CA CYS A 111 0.34 -9.72 -8.00
C CYS A 111 -0.94 -9.83 -7.15
N GLY A 112 -1.70 -10.92 -7.31
CA GLY A 112 -2.94 -11.17 -6.60
C GLY A 112 -2.73 -11.70 -5.18
N PRO A 113 -3.84 -11.97 -4.46
CA PRO A 113 -3.77 -12.46 -3.09
C PRO A 113 -3.13 -13.82 -2.96
N VAL A 114 -2.29 -13.95 -1.93
CA VAL A 114 -1.76 -15.25 -1.50
C VAL A 114 -2.83 -16.08 -0.77
N TYR A 115 -3.94 -15.46 -0.35
CA TYR A 115 -5.13 -16.14 0.17
C TYR A 115 -6.40 -15.50 -0.38
N PHE A 116 -7.33 -16.34 -0.85
CA PHE A 116 -8.73 -15.97 -1.05
C PHE A 116 -9.54 -16.78 -0.03
N THR A 117 -10.22 -16.10 0.89
CA THR A 117 -11.27 -16.76 1.68
C THR A 117 -12.46 -16.95 0.75
N ARG A 118 -12.81 -18.22 0.45
CA ARG A 118 -14.01 -18.58 -0.30
C ARG A 118 -15.28 -18.16 0.44
#